data_AF-X1PCW6-F1
#
_entry.id   AF-X1PCW6-F1
#
_cell.length_a   1.000
_cell.length_b   1.000
_cell.length_c   1.000
_cell.angle_alpha   90.00
_cell.angle_beta   90.00
_cell.angle_gamma   90.00
#
_symmetry.space_group_name_H-M   'P 1'
#
loop_
_entity.id
_entity.type
_entity.pdbx_description
1 polymer ?
#
loop_
_entity_poly.entity_id
_entity_poly.type
_entity_poly.pdbx_seq_one_letter_code
_entity_poly.pdbx_strand_id
1 'polypeptide(L)'
;MKNLTIDVETLEPVMAVENWEEKVGWSTNVVKLSGNEYLVGWHGVLKDDRSYRNGLAIVDKGGDILAVSNYLLAPKGLKESYGDCPLVIFGNGLVKYKEDLIWVGGISDYCMGIFATNLEKALEKLKWIK
;
A
#
# COMPACT_ATOMS: atom_id res chain seq x y z
N MET A 1 5.28 -20.13 -24.70
CA MET A 1 5.31 -19.15 -23.60
C MET A 1 6.28 -18.05 -24.02
N LYS A 2 5.79 -16.82 -24.24
CA LYS A 2 6.68 -15.67 -24.50
C LYS A 2 7.52 -15.43 -23.23
N ASN A 3 8.78 -15.07 -23.40
CA ASN A 3 9.77 -14.84 -22.35
C ASN A 3 9.14 -14.12 -21.13
N LEU A 4 9.10 -14.82 -19.99
CA LEU A 4 8.61 -14.30 -18.70
C LEU A 4 9.70 -13.43 -18.03
N THR A 5 10.26 -12.49 -18.79
CA THR A 5 11.37 -11.64 -18.35
C THR A 5 10.92 -10.19 -18.34
N ILE A 6 11.19 -9.49 -17.24
CA ILE A 6 11.04 -8.04 -17.15
C ILE A 6 12.34 -7.43 -17.66
N ASP A 7 12.26 -6.55 -18.66
CA ASP A 7 13.42 -5.81 -19.16
C ASP A 7 13.72 -4.65 -18.20
N VAL A 8 14.92 -4.67 -17.61
CA VAL A 8 15.36 -3.66 -16.64
C VAL A 8 15.41 -2.26 -17.24
N GLU A 9 15.66 -2.15 -18.54
CA GLU A 9 15.76 -0.87 -19.26
C GLU A 9 14.38 -0.22 -19.46
N THR A 10 13.30 -0.97 -19.21
CA THR A 10 11.91 -0.49 -19.33
C THR A 10 11.30 -0.06 -17.99
N LEU A 11 12.06 -0.14 -16.90
CA LEU A 11 11.56 0.20 -15.58
C LEU A 11 11.50 1.72 -15.40
N GLU A 12 10.30 2.21 -15.09
CA GLU A 12 10.07 3.62 -14.76
C GLU A 12 9.59 3.76 -13.31
N PRO A 13 10.04 4.81 -12.58
CA PRO A 13 9.57 5.05 -11.23
C PRO A 13 8.11 5.51 -11.24
N VAL A 14 7.23 4.75 -10.58
CA VAL A 14 5.80 5.09 -10.46
C VAL A 14 5.54 6.01 -9.27
N MET A 15 6.22 5.77 -8.14
CA MET A 15 6.10 6.54 -6.91
C MET A 15 7.48 6.86 -6.35
N ALA A 16 7.72 8.12 -6.00
CA ALA A 16 8.95 8.59 -5.37
C ALA A 16 8.71 8.92 -3.89
N VAL A 17 9.81 8.98 -3.13
CA VAL A 17 9.79 9.37 -1.72
C VAL A 17 9.58 10.87 -1.57
N GLU A 18 8.88 11.25 -0.51
CA GLU A 18 8.88 12.62 0.00
C GLU A 18 10.09 12.89 0.92
N ASN A 19 10.39 14.16 1.20
CA ASN A 19 11.58 14.52 2.00
C ASN A 19 11.57 13.94 3.42
N TRP A 20 10.39 13.68 4.00
CA TRP A 20 10.21 13.07 5.32
C TRP A 20 10.18 11.53 5.29
N GLU A 21 10.26 10.92 4.11
CA GLU A 21 10.26 9.48 3.89
C GLU A 21 11.68 9.01 3.57
N GLU A 22 12.09 7.92 4.19
CA GLU A 22 13.35 7.25 3.89
C GLU A 22 13.24 6.46 2.58
N LYS A 23 12.16 5.70 2.46
CA LYS A 23 11.85 4.86 1.30
C LYS A 23 10.34 4.67 1.19
N VAL A 24 9.88 4.43 -0.03
CA VAL A 24 8.52 3.96 -0.33
C VAL A 24 8.60 2.64 -1.08
N GLY A 25 7.52 1.88 -1.04
CA GLY A 25 7.45 0.58 -1.68
C GLY A 25 6.03 0.16 -2.00
N TRP A 26 5.92 -0.62 -3.08
CA TRP A 26 4.68 -1.31 -3.41
C TRP A 26 4.45 -2.45 -2.42
N SER A 27 3.24 -2.59 -1.92
CA SER A 27 2.97 -3.48 -0.78
C SER A 27 2.07 -4.66 -1.14
N THR A 28 0.99 -4.45 -1.92
CA THR A 28 -0.04 -5.48 -2.12
C THR A 28 -0.16 -5.94 -3.57
N ASN A 29 -0.91 -7.03 -3.77
CA ASN A 29 -1.53 -7.31 -5.07
C ASN A 29 -2.50 -6.19 -5.48
N VAL A 30 -2.91 -6.21 -6.75
CA VAL A 30 -3.91 -5.28 -7.31
C VAL A 30 -5.34 -5.77 -7.01
N VAL A 31 -6.26 -4.81 -6.79
CA VAL A 31 -7.71 -5.02 -6.77
C VAL A 31 -8.33 -4.21 -7.91
N LYS A 32 -9.02 -4.86 -8.84
CA LYS A 32 -9.71 -4.15 -9.93
C LYS A 32 -10.93 -3.41 -9.37
N LEU A 33 -11.02 -2.11 -9.65
CA LEU A 33 -12.16 -1.28 -9.28
C LEU A 33 -13.22 -1.29 -10.38
N SER A 34 -12.95 -0.58 -11.47
CA SER A 34 -13.80 -0.48 -12.66
C SER A 34 -12.94 -0.15 -13.89
N GLY A 35 -13.39 -0.47 -15.10
CA GLY A 35 -12.67 -0.12 -16.33
C GLY A 35 -11.18 -0.50 -16.30
N ASN A 36 -10.31 0.51 -16.37
CA ASN A 36 -8.85 0.40 -16.33
C ASN A 36 -8.25 0.90 -15.00
N GLU A 37 -9.03 0.97 -13.93
CA GLU A 37 -8.59 1.45 -12.61
C GLU A 37 -8.34 0.28 -11.65
N TYR A 38 -7.19 0.33 -10.99
CA TYR A 38 -6.70 -0.71 -10.08
C TYR A 38 -6.29 -0.08 -8.75
N LEU A 39 -6.86 -0.57 -7.66
CA LEU A 39 -6.53 -0.17 -6.30
C LEU A 39 -5.37 -1.02 -5.76
N VAL A 40 -4.41 -0.35 -5.14
CA VAL A 40 -3.17 -0.95 -4.66
C VAL A 40 -2.79 -0.37 -3.31
N GLY A 41 -2.14 -1.18 -2.48
CA GLY A 41 -1.52 -0.73 -1.24
C GLY A 41 -0.05 -0.43 -1.45
N TRP A 42 0.41 0.68 -0.88
CA TRP A 42 1.82 1.09 -0.83
C TRP A 42 2.21 1.36 0.62
N HIS A 43 3.51 1.35 0.90
CA HIS A 43 4.04 1.74 2.21
C HIS A 43 5.15 2.77 2.07
N GLY A 44 5.32 3.57 3.12
CA GLY A 44 6.47 4.44 3.32
C GLY A 44 7.09 4.19 4.69
N VAL A 45 8.39 4.42 4.75
CA VAL A 45 9.16 4.39 6.01
C VAL A 45 9.50 5.81 6.37
N LEU A 46 9.03 6.28 7.52
CA LEU A 46 9.31 7.64 7.95
C LEU A 46 10.72 7.78 8.51
N LYS A 47 11.36 8.93 8.26
CA LYS A 47 12.71 9.20 8.77
C LYS A 47 12.75 9.39 10.29
N ASP A 48 11.69 9.96 10.86
CA ASP A 48 11.64 10.38 12.25
C ASP A 48 11.66 9.20 13.23
N ASP A 49 10.81 8.19 12.98
CA ASP A 49 10.61 7.05 13.89
C ASP A 49 10.86 5.69 13.22
N ARG A 50 11.26 5.67 11.94
CA ARG A 50 11.44 4.45 11.13
C ARG A 50 10.17 3.60 11.01
N SER A 51 9.00 4.15 11.33
CA SER A 51 7.74 3.42 11.26
C SER A 51 7.35 3.13 9.82
N TYR A 52 6.80 1.94 9.59
CA TYR A 52 6.22 1.56 8.31
C TYR A 52 4.74 1.85 8.35
N ARG A 53 4.30 2.74 7.46
CA ARG A 53 2.93 3.20 7.34
C ARG A 53 2.45 2.95 5.92
N ASN A 54 1.17 2.64 5.77
CA ASN A 54 0.61 2.18 4.49
C ASN A 54 -0.47 3.15 4.03
N GLY A 55 -0.51 3.38 2.72
CA GLY A 55 -1.53 4.14 2.02
C GLY A 55 -2.11 3.34 0.85
N LEU A 56 -3.10 3.94 0.18
CA LEU A 56 -3.68 3.40 -1.04
C LEU A 56 -3.30 4.29 -2.23
N ALA A 57 -3.27 3.69 -3.40
CA ALA A 57 -3.21 4.40 -4.68
C ALA A 57 -4.15 3.74 -5.69
N ILE A 58 -4.65 4.53 -6.64
CA ILE A 58 -5.29 4.03 -7.86
C ILE A 58 -4.27 4.19 -8.97
N VAL A 59 -4.04 3.12 -9.70
CA VAL A 59 -3.23 3.13 -10.92
C VAL A 59 -4.07 2.74 -12.13
N ASP A 60 -3.65 3.19 -13.29
CA ASP A 60 -4.25 2.74 -14.55
C ASP A 60 -3.62 1.41 -15.04
N LYS A 61 -4.01 0.97 -16.25
CA LYS A 61 -3.48 -0.26 -16.87
C LYS A 61 -1.98 -0.19 -17.22
N GLY A 62 -1.44 1.02 -17.37
CA GLY A 62 -0.02 1.28 -17.65
C GLY A 62 0.82 1.36 -16.38
N GLY A 63 0.18 1.51 -15.22
CA GLY A 63 0.85 1.68 -13.93
C GLY A 63 0.93 3.15 -13.49
N ASP A 64 0.37 4.09 -14.26
CA ASP A 64 0.37 5.50 -13.91
C ASP A 64 -0.52 5.74 -12.68
N ILE A 65 -0.02 6.50 -11.70
CA ILE A 65 -0.83 6.88 -10.54
C ILE A 65 -1.90 7.89 -10.95
N LEU A 66 -3.16 7.51 -10.73
CA LEU A 66 -4.34 8.34 -10.95
C LEU A 66 -4.77 9.09 -9.68
N ALA A 67 -4.66 8.42 -8.52
CA ALA A 67 -4.99 8.98 -7.22
C ALA A 67 -4.15 8.35 -6.11
N VAL A 68 -3.87 9.09 -5.04
CA VAL A 68 -3.07 8.62 -3.89
C VAL A 68 -3.65 9.13 -2.57
N SER A 69 -3.57 8.35 -1.52
CA SER A 69 -3.97 8.75 -0.17
C SER A 69 -2.75 9.14 0.66
N ASN A 70 -2.96 9.88 1.74
CA ASN A 70 -2.00 9.87 2.85
C ASN A 70 -1.94 8.47 3.49
N TYR A 71 -1.07 8.29 4.48
CA TYR A 71 -1.04 7.07 5.30
C TYR A 71 -2.40 6.82 5.99
N LEU A 72 -2.97 5.64 5.76
CA LEU A 72 -4.25 5.19 6.30
C LEU A 72 -4.09 4.15 7.42
N LEU A 73 -3.03 3.34 7.32
CA LEU A 73 -2.74 2.28 8.27
C LEU A 73 -1.32 2.45 8.83
N ALA A 74 -1.22 2.61 10.14
CA ALA A 74 0.02 2.79 10.88
C ALA A 74 -0.10 2.07 12.23
N PRO A 75 1.02 1.64 12.84
CA PRO A 75 0.99 0.93 14.11
C PRO A 75 0.27 1.72 15.20
N LYS A 76 -0.68 1.08 15.89
CA LYS A 76 -1.45 1.66 17.00
C LYS A 76 -1.40 0.78 18.24
N GLY A 77 -1.00 1.41 19.34
CA GLY A 77 -0.93 0.75 20.65
C GLY A 77 0.11 -0.37 20.69
N LEU A 78 0.24 -0.99 21.86
CA LEU A 78 1.35 -1.88 22.12
C LEU A 78 1.36 -3.14 21.24
N LYS A 79 0.18 -3.66 20.89
CA LYS A 79 0.04 -4.90 20.11
C LYS A 79 0.53 -4.76 18.68
N GLU A 80 0.41 -3.57 18.10
CA GLU A 80 0.86 -3.32 16.73
C GLU A 80 2.28 -2.76 16.66
N SER A 81 2.69 -2.05 17.72
CA SER A 81 3.98 -1.36 17.77
C SER A 81 5.13 -2.21 18.32
N TYR A 82 4.86 -3.34 18.98
CA TYR A 82 5.88 -4.17 19.63
C TYR A 82 5.97 -5.57 19.00
N GLY A 83 7.18 -5.97 18.65
CA GLY A 83 7.51 -7.25 18.02
C GLY A 83 8.99 -7.28 17.64
N ASP A 84 9.36 -8.15 16.70
CA ASP A 84 10.74 -8.33 16.25
C ASP A 84 11.26 -7.10 15.49
N CYS A 85 10.37 -6.40 14.75
CA CYS A 85 10.65 -5.09 14.17
C CYS A 85 9.59 -4.07 14.66
N PRO A 86 9.86 -3.26 15.69
CA PRO A 86 8.89 -2.32 16.24
C PRO A 86 8.38 -1.31 15.21
N LEU A 87 7.14 -0.86 15.40
CA LEU A 87 6.49 0.16 14.57
C LEU A 87 6.36 -0.21 13.07
N VAL A 88 6.27 -1.51 12.77
CA VAL A 88 6.04 -1.98 11.40
C VAL A 88 4.59 -2.42 11.22
N ILE A 89 3.88 -1.80 10.28
CA ILE A 89 2.80 -2.46 9.57
C ILE A 89 3.25 -2.62 8.13
N PHE A 90 3.29 -3.85 7.63
CA PHE A 90 3.75 -4.12 6.26
C PHE A 90 2.63 -4.78 5.47
N GLY A 91 2.04 -4.07 4.51
CA GLY A 91 1.01 -4.65 3.67
C GLY A 91 1.52 -5.69 2.70
N ASN A 92 0.78 -6.78 2.53
CA ASN A 92 1.14 -7.85 1.60
C ASN A 92 -0.01 -8.22 0.66
N GLY A 93 -1.26 -8.08 1.11
CA GLY A 93 -2.43 -8.50 0.35
C GLY A 93 -3.59 -7.53 0.47
N LEU A 94 -4.33 -7.37 -0.63
CA LEU A 94 -5.53 -6.56 -0.70
C LEU A 94 -6.65 -7.36 -1.37
N VAL A 95 -7.81 -7.41 -0.73
CA VAL A 95 -8.96 -8.21 -1.17
C VAL A 95 -10.20 -7.34 -1.10
N LYS A 96 -10.96 -7.32 -2.21
CA LYS A 96 -12.33 -6.80 -2.21
C LYS A 96 -13.28 -7.96 -1.94
N TYR A 97 -14.05 -7.87 -0.87
CA TYR A 97 -15.08 -8.83 -0.53
C TYR A 97 -16.39 -8.12 -0.23
N LYS A 98 -17.37 -8.26 -1.13
CA LYS A 98 -18.62 -7.47 -1.10
C LYS A 98 -18.29 -5.96 -1.09
N GLU A 99 -18.70 -5.26 -0.04
CA GLU A 99 -18.49 -3.83 0.18
C GLU A 99 -17.24 -3.55 1.01
N ASP A 100 -16.51 -4.58 1.45
CA ASP A 100 -15.34 -4.44 2.28
C ASP A 100 -14.05 -4.51 1.45
N LEU A 101 -13.10 -3.67 1.85
CA LEU A 101 -11.71 -3.76 1.52
C LEU A 101 -10.97 -4.39 2.70
N ILE A 102 -10.39 -5.56 2.47
CA ILE A 102 -9.63 -6.33 3.45
C ILE A 102 -8.15 -6.24 3.08
N TRP A 103 -7.34 -5.81 4.03
CA TRP A 103 -5.90 -5.70 3.92
C TRP A 103 -5.25 -6.74 4.84
N VAL A 104 -4.35 -7.53 4.28
CA VAL A 104 -3.56 -8.54 5.01
C VAL A 104 -2.11 -8.08 5.04
N GLY A 105 -1.50 -8.09 6.22
CA GLY A 105 -0.12 -7.61 6.37
C GLY A 105 0.55 -8.07 7.64
N GLY A 106 1.88 -7.93 7.69
CA GLY A 106 2.68 -8.16 8.89
C GLY A 106 2.50 -7.06 9.93
N ILE A 107 2.54 -7.45 11.20
CA ILE A 107 2.55 -6.57 12.37
C ILE A 107 3.85 -6.81 13.13
N SER A 108 4.67 -5.76 13.21
CA SER A 108 5.97 -5.71 13.88
C SER A 108 6.88 -6.91 13.59
N ASP A 109 6.82 -7.46 12.37
CA ASP A 109 7.49 -8.70 11.93
C ASP A 109 7.29 -9.92 12.86
N TYR A 110 6.28 -9.87 13.74
CA TYR A 110 6.02 -10.89 14.76
C TYR A 110 4.78 -11.72 14.43
N CYS A 111 3.74 -11.10 13.85
CA CYS A 111 2.52 -11.81 13.48
C CYS A 111 1.86 -11.21 12.23
N MET A 112 0.79 -11.84 11.77
CA MET A 112 -0.04 -11.33 10.67
C MET A 112 -1.31 -10.68 11.21
N GLY A 113 -1.71 -9.58 10.58
CA GLY A 113 -2.94 -8.84 10.84
C GLY A 113 -3.90 -8.87 9.66
N ILE A 114 -5.19 -8.77 9.97
CA ILE A 114 -6.27 -8.53 9.01
C ILE A 114 -6.92 -7.20 9.39
N PHE A 115 -6.89 -6.24 8.48
CA PHE A 115 -7.50 -4.94 8.64
C PHE A 115 -8.63 -4.81 7.63
N ALA A 116 -9.82 -4.42 8.07
CA ALA A 116 -10.99 -4.31 7.21
C ALA A 116 -11.64 -2.94 7.36
N THR A 117 -12.11 -2.41 6.24
CA THR A 117 -12.93 -1.20 6.19
C THR A 117 -13.90 -1.31 5.01
N ASN A 118 -14.96 -0.52 5.02
CA ASN A 118 -15.79 -0.36 3.85
C ASN A 118 -14.97 0.27 2.69
N LEU A 119 -15.16 -0.26 1.48
CA LEU A 119 -14.43 0.14 0.28
C LEU A 119 -14.65 1.62 -0.06
N GLU A 120 -15.88 2.11 -0.04
CA GLU A 120 -16.18 3.50 -0.37
C GLU A 120 -15.48 4.46 0.59
N LYS A 121 -15.50 4.16 1.90
CA LYS A 121 -14.77 4.94 2.91
C LYS A 121 -13.26 4.98 2.68
N ALA A 122 -12.68 3.89 2.19
CA ALA A 122 -11.27 3.86 1.82
C ALA A 122 -11.01 4.72 0.58
N LEU A 123 -11.88 4.64 -0.42
CA LEU A 123 -11.77 5.41 -1.66
C LEU A 123 -11.92 6.92 -1.43
N GLU A 124 -12.76 7.34 -0.48
CA GLU A 124 -12.91 8.76 -0.07
C GLU A 124 -11.60 9.40 0.44
N LYS A 125 -10.60 8.61 0.83
CA LYS A 125 -9.31 9.13 1.32
C LYS A 125 -8.29 9.37 0.22
N LEU A 126 -8.58 8.93 -1.00
CA LEU A 126 -7.72 9.14 -2.16
C LEU A 126 -7.92 10.57 -2.70
N LYS A 127 -6.82 11.18 -3.13
CA LYS A 127 -6.82 12.45 -3.85
C LYS A 127 -6.38 12.19 -5.29
N TRP A 128 -7.20 12.64 -6.23
CA TRP A 128 -6.86 12.61 -7.66
C TRP A 128 -5.72 13.59 -7.94
N ILE A 129 -4.76 13.15 -8.76
CA ILE A 129 -3.55 13.92 -9.08
C ILE A 129 -3.66 14.60 -10.45
N LYS A 130 -4.71 14.29 -11.21
CA LYS A 130 -5.09 14.95 -12.47
C LYS A 130 -6.33 15.80 -12.27
#